data_AF-A0AAN8FYS5-F1
#
_entry.id   AF-A0AAN8FYS5-F1
#
_cell.length_a   1.000
_cell.length_b   1.000
_cell.length_c   1.000
_cell.angle_alpha   90.00
_cell.angle_beta   90.00
_cell.angle_gamma   90.00
#
_symmetry.space_group_name_H-M   'P 1'
#
loop_
_entity.id
_entity.type
_entity.pdbx_description
1 polymer ?
#
loop_
_entity_poly.entity_id
_entity_poly.type
_entity_poly.pdbx_seq_one_letter_code
_entity_poly.pdbx_strand_id
1 'polypeptide(L)'
;MQWTLSVILICLAANWAPIYGQNQQVNPPVAAANNPGAAQGANTGDERLLSFDACKEDIHRLCNKEGVDLKSDMAIIECLQDADERFANAAKGYCKDEIAKSPAMQKCTEYTQPGYALSCLLEFTANVTATSQCHAFLQRTAVLAFADFRLIGPFVEKCGATLTRFGCGTLTPHKAHDGVRVPHTQGMALECLITHVVKHGKDQSDPLQMLDAGCRHEVMRLVEMQTDDFHLDRPLFFACRQDRERFCKDVQAGQGKVFECLMMNRNDQFMEPDCARLLGERAYLMGRDYRMAHPLTRACEKEMKE
;
A
#
# COMPACT_ATOMS: atom_id res chain seq x y z
N MET A 1 6.63 7.89 24.99
CA MET A 1 5.79 7.74 23.78
C MET A 1 6.48 6.89 22.71
N GLN A 2 7.14 5.80 23.10
CA GLN A 2 7.90 4.91 22.19
C GLN A 2 7.17 3.56 21.95
N TRP A 3 5.95 3.43 22.47
CA TRP A 3 5.23 2.16 22.60
C TRP A 3 4.05 1.98 21.63
N THR A 4 3.56 3.05 20.97
CA THR A 4 2.33 2.99 20.15
C THR A 4 2.53 2.43 18.73
N LEU A 5 3.70 2.66 18.12
CA LEU A 5 4.09 1.97 16.87
C LEU A 5 4.38 0.49 17.12
N SER A 6 4.81 0.12 18.33
CA SER A 6 5.11 -1.26 18.70
C SER A 6 3.86 -2.12 18.73
N VAL A 7 2.69 -1.61 19.15
CA VAL A 7 1.47 -2.45 19.23
C VAL A 7 0.92 -2.81 17.84
N ILE A 8 0.89 -1.86 16.90
CA ILE A 8 0.47 -2.15 15.51
C ILE A 8 1.45 -3.14 14.86
N LEU A 9 2.76 -3.00 15.10
CA LEU A 9 3.76 -3.96 14.64
C LEU A 9 3.66 -5.31 15.36
N ILE A 10 3.34 -5.38 16.66
CA ILE A 10 3.22 -6.64 17.41
C ILE A 10 1.98 -7.44 16.93
N CYS A 11 0.86 -6.77 16.69
CA CYS A 11 -0.34 -7.41 16.14
C CYS A 11 -0.14 -7.91 14.69
N LEU A 12 0.73 -7.26 13.90
CA LEU A 12 1.11 -7.70 12.56
C LEU A 12 2.24 -8.75 12.56
N ALA A 13 3.19 -8.66 13.49
CA ALA A 13 4.36 -9.54 13.61
C ALA A 13 4.04 -10.89 14.28
N ALA A 14 3.00 -10.99 15.10
CA ALA A 14 2.51 -12.28 15.61
C ALA A 14 2.10 -13.24 14.48
N ASN A 15 1.87 -12.73 13.26
CA ASN A 15 1.59 -13.52 12.08
C ASN A 15 2.83 -13.81 11.21
N TRP A 16 3.99 -13.21 11.51
CA TRP A 16 5.23 -13.30 10.72
C TRP A 16 6.46 -13.38 11.65
N ALA A 17 6.62 -14.51 12.34
CA ALA A 17 7.92 -14.91 12.89
C ALA A 17 8.67 -15.80 11.87
N PRO A 18 9.95 -15.53 11.57
CA PRO A 18 10.72 -16.31 10.61
C PRO A 18 11.11 -17.66 11.21
N ILE A 19 10.79 -18.74 10.49
CA ILE A 19 11.34 -20.07 10.73
C ILE A 19 12.76 -20.11 10.13
N TYR A 20 13.77 -19.92 10.97
CA TYR A 20 15.17 -20.34 10.78
C TYR A 20 15.76 -20.43 12.19
N GLY A 21 16.26 -21.53 12.73
CA GLY A 21 16.35 -22.93 12.32
C GLY A 21 17.01 -23.66 13.49
N GLN A 22 16.57 -24.87 13.80
CA GLN A 22 17.38 -25.83 14.54
C GLN A 22 17.37 -27.14 13.76
N ASN A 23 18.56 -27.47 13.26
CA ASN A 23 18.91 -28.80 12.79
C ASN A 23 18.60 -29.83 13.88
N GLN A 24 17.74 -30.79 13.57
CA GLN A 24 17.96 -32.18 13.98
C GLN A 24 17.32 -33.10 12.94
N GLN A 25 18.19 -33.90 12.31
CA GLN A 25 17.87 -35.08 11.51
C GLN A 25 16.88 -35.97 12.29
N VAL A 26 15.86 -36.55 11.63
CA VAL A 26 15.67 -38.01 11.45
C VAL A 26 14.66 -38.25 10.31
N ASN A 27 14.99 -39.20 9.43
CA ASN A 27 14.15 -39.80 8.38
C ASN A 27 12.93 -40.58 8.93
N PRO A 28 12.00 -41.07 8.09
CA PRO A 28 10.60 -41.34 8.47
C PRO A 28 10.40 -42.72 9.16
N PRO A 29 9.17 -42.99 9.66
CA PRO A 29 8.52 -44.17 9.10
C PRO A 29 7.01 -44.03 8.82
N VAL A 30 6.63 -44.82 7.83
CA VAL A 30 5.29 -45.21 7.40
C VAL A 30 4.66 -46.15 8.45
N ALA A 31 3.38 -45.96 8.79
CA ALA A 31 2.34 -47.02 8.78
C ALA A 31 1.02 -46.62 9.49
N ALA A 32 -0.06 -46.94 8.79
CA ALA A 32 -1.50 -46.99 9.09
C ALA A 32 -1.95 -47.32 10.53
N ALA A 33 -3.12 -46.77 10.93
CA ALA A 33 -4.35 -47.55 11.12
C ALA A 33 -5.55 -46.66 11.55
N ASN A 34 -6.73 -47.11 11.11
CA ASN A 34 -8.07 -46.54 11.25
C ASN A 34 -8.54 -46.32 12.71
N ASN A 35 -9.36 -45.29 12.93
CA ASN A 35 -10.70 -45.52 13.49
C ASN A 35 -11.67 -44.34 13.22
N PRO A 36 -12.96 -44.62 12.89
CA PRO A 36 -13.99 -43.64 12.67
C PRO A 36 -14.76 -43.33 13.97
N GLY A 37 -15.25 -42.09 14.08
CA GLY A 37 -16.33 -41.74 15.01
C GLY A 37 -15.95 -40.80 16.15
N ALA A 38 -16.15 -39.50 15.91
CA ALA A 38 -16.85 -38.59 16.82
C ALA A 38 -16.91 -37.20 16.16
N ALA A 39 -17.99 -36.95 15.43
CA ALA A 39 -18.37 -35.59 15.09
C ALA A 39 -18.77 -34.87 16.38
N GLN A 40 -18.01 -33.84 16.76
CA GLN A 40 -18.52 -32.73 17.58
C GLN A 40 -18.03 -31.43 16.93
N GLY A 41 -18.98 -30.73 16.31
CA GLY A 41 -18.75 -29.44 15.68
C GLY A 41 -18.31 -28.41 16.72
N ALA A 42 -17.15 -27.81 16.49
CA ALA A 42 -16.74 -26.61 17.18
C ALA A 42 -17.53 -25.43 16.60
N ASN A 43 -18.43 -24.91 17.43
CA ASN A 43 -19.23 -23.73 17.23
C ASN A 43 -18.28 -22.51 17.05
N THR A 44 -18.01 -22.10 15.82
CA THR A 44 -17.31 -20.84 15.53
C THR A 44 -18.28 -19.68 15.79
N GLY A 45 -18.44 -19.32 17.07
CA GLY A 45 -19.04 -18.05 17.44
C GLY A 45 -18.10 -16.92 17.01
N ASP A 46 -18.65 -15.89 16.37
CA ASP A 46 -17.96 -14.64 16.00
C ASP A 46 -17.09 -14.12 17.16
N GLU A 47 -15.79 -14.37 17.11
CA GLU A 47 -14.84 -13.73 18.02
C GLU A 47 -14.72 -12.24 17.65
N ARG A 48 -15.23 -11.38 18.52
CA ARG A 48 -15.20 -9.93 18.34
C ARG A 48 -13.81 -9.34 18.52
N LEU A 49 -13.53 -8.20 17.89
CA LEU A 49 -12.25 -7.49 18.00
C LEU A 49 -11.87 -7.12 19.44
N LEU A 50 -12.84 -6.76 20.29
CA LEU A 50 -12.61 -6.47 21.71
C LEU A 50 -12.35 -7.70 22.59
N SER A 51 -12.51 -8.91 22.05
CA SER A 51 -12.20 -10.16 22.76
C SER A 51 -10.72 -10.52 22.73
N PHE A 52 -9.94 -9.88 21.85
CA PHE A 52 -8.49 -10.06 21.78
C PHE A 52 -7.77 -9.16 22.78
N ASP A 53 -7.23 -9.77 23.85
CA ASP A 53 -6.50 -9.03 24.89
C ASP A 53 -5.29 -8.24 24.36
N ALA A 54 -4.72 -8.65 23.22
CA ALA A 54 -3.60 -7.97 22.57
C ALA A 54 -3.93 -6.57 22.02
N CYS A 55 -5.19 -6.27 21.67
CA CYS A 55 -5.58 -4.99 21.08
C CYS A 55 -6.72 -4.28 21.83
N LYS A 56 -7.37 -4.96 22.78
CA LYS A 56 -8.49 -4.45 23.58
C LYS A 56 -8.17 -3.14 24.30
N GLU A 57 -7.00 -3.05 24.95
CA GLU A 57 -6.60 -1.84 25.66
C GLU A 57 -6.37 -0.65 24.71
N ASP A 58 -5.79 -0.90 23.54
CA ASP A 58 -5.59 0.15 22.54
C ASP A 58 -6.90 0.58 21.89
N ILE A 59 -7.81 -0.35 21.59
CA ILE A 59 -9.16 -0.02 21.09
C ILE A 59 -9.89 0.87 22.10
N HIS A 60 -9.89 0.53 23.40
CA HIS A 60 -10.52 1.37 24.41
C HIS A 60 -9.83 2.73 24.55
N ARG A 61 -8.50 2.79 24.54
CA ARG A 61 -7.77 4.07 24.64
C ARG A 61 -8.06 4.98 23.45
N LEU A 62 -8.17 4.40 22.26
CA LEU A 62 -8.28 5.13 21.01
C LEU A 62 -9.73 5.51 20.67
N CYS A 63 -10.68 4.64 20.99
CA CYS A 63 -12.06 4.71 20.51
C CYS A 63 -13.12 4.97 21.58
N ASN A 64 -12.77 5.00 22.86
CA ASN A 64 -13.72 5.33 23.92
C ASN A 64 -13.87 6.87 24.08
N LYS A 65 -14.64 7.48 23.18
CA LYS A 65 -14.97 8.93 23.17
C LYS A 65 -16.49 9.13 23.04
N GLU A 66 -16.98 10.32 23.39
CA GLU A 66 -18.39 10.69 23.22
C GLU A 66 -18.82 10.54 21.76
N GLY A 67 -19.86 9.72 21.49
CA GLY A 67 -20.41 9.50 20.15
C GLY A 67 -19.93 8.24 19.41
N VAL A 68 -18.97 7.47 19.94
CA VAL A 68 -18.50 6.22 19.33
C VAL A 68 -19.03 5.00 20.10
N ASP A 69 -19.76 4.11 19.42
CA ASP A 69 -20.34 2.90 20.03
C ASP A 69 -19.51 1.65 19.71
N LEU A 70 -18.74 1.15 20.70
CA LEU A 70 -17.89 -0.04 20.54
C LEU A 70 -18.67 -1.37 20.55
N LYS A 71 -20.00 -1.33 20.40
CA LYS A 71 -20.88 -2.51 20.40
C LYS A 71 -20.77 -3.40 19.16
N SER A 72 -20.03 -3.01 18.12
CA SER A 72 -19.81 -3.87 16.94
C SER A 72 -18.38 -3.74 16.40
N ASP A 73 -17.88 -4.82 15.78
CA ASP A 73 -16.56 -4.82 15.14
C ASP A 73 -16.49 -3.84 13.97
N MET A 74 -17.60 -3.59 13.27
CA MET A 74 -17.67 -2.55 12.24
C MET A 74 -17.50 -1.16 12.84
N ALA A 75 -18.11 -0.85 13.98
CA ALA A 75 -17.95 0.45 14.64
C ALA A 75 -16.55 0.63 15.27
N ILE A 76 -15.94 -0.47 15.74
CA ILE A 76 -14.54 -0.48 16.18
C ILE A 76 -13.62 -0.23 14.98
N ILE A 77 -13.86 -0.90 13.87
CA ILE A 77 -13.11 -0.70 12.63
C ILE A 77 -13.29 0.73 12.12
N GLU A 78 -14.51 1.27 12.11
CA GLU A 78 -14.82 2.65 11.70
C GLU A 78 -14.12 3.68 12.60
N CYS A 79 -14.07 3.45 13.92
CA CYS A 79 -13.32 4.31 14.82
C CYS A 79 -11.79 4.14 14.69
N LEU A 80 -11.29 2.93 14.46
CA LEU A 80 -9.88 2.72 14.16
C LEU A 80 -9.52 3.32 12.79
N GLN A 81 -10.50 3.43 11.90
CA GLN A 81 -10.47 4.11 10.61
C GLN A 81 -10.71 5.63 10.70
N ASP A 82 -10.94 6.19 11.89
CA ASP A 82 -10.76 7.62 12.17
C ASP A 82 -9.25 7.93 12.23
N ALA A 83 -8.61 7.63 11.11
CA ALA A 83 -7.18 7.61 10.91
C ALA A 83 -6.65 9.03 10.83
N ASP A 84 -7.44 10.00 10.38
CA ASP A 84 -6.95 11.33 10.03
C ASP A 84 -6.67 12.24 11.22
N GLU A 85 -7.52 12.28 12.24
CA GLU A 85 -7.22 13.06 13.45
C GLU A 85 -5.98 12.48 14.15
N ARG A 86 -5.89 11.15 14.22
CA ARG A 86 -4.77 10.44 14.85
C ARG A 86 -3.49 10.57 14.04
N PHE A 87 -3.59 10.46 12.73
CA PHE A 87 -2.47 10.61 11.81
C PHE A 87 -1.95 12.04 11.83
N ALA A 88 -2.81 13.05 11.70
CA ALA A 88 -2.42 14.46 11.74
C ALA A 88 -1.74 14.80 13.07
N ASN A 89 -2.25 14.30 14.19
CA ASN A 89 -1.63 14.48 15.51
C ASN A 89 -0.28 13.74 15.63
N ALA A 90 -0.18 12.51 15.12
CA ALA A 90 1.08 11.78 15.08
C ALA A 90 2.11 12.50 14.19
N ALA A 91 1.71 12.99 13.03
CA ALA A 91 2.54 13.75 12.11
C ALA A 91 3.06 15.05 12.75
N LYS A 92 2.21 15.79 13.49
CA LYS A 92 2.65 16.96 14.28
C LYS A 92 3.73 16.61 15.32
N GLY A 93 3.76 15.37 15.81
CA GLY A 93 4.80 14.86 16.69
C GLY A 93 6.09 14.48 15.96
N TYR A 94 6.00 13.56 15.00
CA TYR A 94 7.18 13.01 14.31
C TYR A 94 7.81 13.96 13.28
N CYS A 95 7.01 14.88 12.72
CA CYS A 95 7.41 15.85 11.70
C CYS A 95 7.39 17.29 12.21
N LYS A 96 7.53 17.49 13.53
CA LYS A 96 7.42 18.81 14.17
C LYS A 96 8.31 19.87 13.52
N ASP A 97 9.58 19.53 13.29
CA ASP A 97 10.57 20.48 12.78
C ASP A 97 10.36 20.79 11.29
N GLU A 98 9.97 19.78 10.51
CA GLU A 98 9.65 19.91 9.09
C GLU A 98 8.37 20.72 8.88
N ILE A 99 7.32 20.45 9.66
CA ILE A 99 6.06 21.21 9.65
C ILE A 99 6.31 22.68 10.00
N ALA A 100 7.13 22.96 11.01
CA ALA A 100 7.45 24.34 11.39
C ALA A 100 8.20 25.11 10.28
N LYS A 101 8.91 24.41 9.39
CA LYS A 101 9.68 25.00 8.28
C LYS A 101 8.89 25.05 6.98
N SER A 102 7.80 24.31 6.85
CA SER A 102 7.03 24.17 5.61
C SER A 102 5.56 24.52 5.85
N PRO A 103 5.10 25.73 5.44
CA PRO A 103 3.69 26.12 5.51
C PRO A 103 2.76 25.15 4.78
N ALA A 104 3.26 24.51 3.72
CA ALA A 104 2.50 23.52 2.96
C ALA A 104 2.27 22.22 3.77
N MET A 105 3.30 21.73 4.49
CA MET A 105 3.12 20.60 5.42
C MET A 105 2.20 20.96 6.58
N GLN A 106 2.30 22.19 7.10
CA GLN A 106 1.39 22.65 8.15
C GLN A 106 -0.07 22.59 7.69
N LYS A 107 -0.36 23.10 6.48
CA LYS A 107 -1.70 23.05 5.88
C LYS A 107 -2.21 21.61 5.74
N CYS A 108 -1.34 20.64 5.40
CA CYS A 108 -1.77 19.25 5.35
C CYS A 108 -2.36 18.75 6.68
N THR A 109 -1.84 19.21 7.81
CA THR A 109 -2.31 18.80 9.14
C THR A 109 -3.63 19.43 9.58
N GLU A 110 -4.18 20.32 8.76
CA GLU A 110 -5.46 21.00 8.99
C GLU A 110 -6.60 20.35 8.20
N TYR A 111 -6.29 19.42 7.28
CA TYR A 111 -7.32 18.66 6.57
C TYR A 111 -8.10 17.76 7.53
N THR A 112 -9.42 17.86 7.45
CA THR A 112 -10.36 17.08 8.26
C THR A 112 -11.04 15.97 7.47
N GLN A 113 -10.92 16.00 6.13
CA GLN A 113 -11.49 14.99 5.26
C GLN A 113 -10.73 13.66 5.40
N PRO A 114 -11.41 12.50 5.34
CA PRO A 114 -10.76 11.21 5.46
C PRO A 114 -9.67 10.98 4.40
N GLY A 115 -8.48 10.56 4.81
CA GLY A 115 -7.30 10.27 4.00
C GLY A 115 -6.57 11.49 3.40
N TYR A 116 -7.07 12.71 3.60
CA TYR A 116 -6.49 13.92 2.97
C TYR A 116 -5.20 14.38 3.65
N ALA A 117 -5.18 14.42 4.99
CA ALA A 117 -3.98 14.78 5.73
C ALA A 117 -2.84 13.80 5.43
N LEU A 118 -3.17 12.51 5.39
CA LEU A 118 -2.28 11.43 4.97
C LEU A 118 -1.76 11.64 3.55
N SER A 119 -2.66 11.73 2.57
CA SER A 119 -2.29 11.87 1.16
C SER A 119 -1.40 13.09 0.90
N CYS A 120 -1.67 14.21 1.58
CA CYS A 120 -0.91 15.45 1.46
C CYS A 120 0.49 15.32 2.08
N LEU A 121 0.60 14.78 3.30
CA LEU A 121 1.90 14.67 3.98
C LEU A 121 2.84 13.67 3.30
N LEU A 122 2.32 12.61 2.67
CA LEU A 122 3.14 11.64 1.95
C LEU A 122 3.88 12.26 0.75
N GLU A 123 3.37 13.35 0.15
CA GLU A 123 4.04 14.05 -0.95
C GLU A 123 5.37 14.68 -0.53
N PHE A 124 5.54 14.97 0.76
CA PHE A 124 6.78 15.56 1.28
C PHE A 124 7.86 14.52 1.58
N THR A 125 7.58 13.22 1.42
CA THR A 125 8.54 12.16 1.79
C THR A 125 9.90 12.34 1.12
N ALA A 126 9.94 12.78 -0.15
CA ALA A 126 11.16 13.07 -0.89
C ALA A 126 11.86 14.39 -0.47
N ASN A 127 11.12 15.35 0.08
CA ASN A 127 11.62 16.65 0.51
C ASN A 127 12.18 16.63 1.94
N VAL A 128 11.81 15.63 2.74
CA VAL A 128 12.30 15.45 4.11
C VAL A 128 13.66 14.74 4.10
N THR A 129 14.53 15.12 5.02
CA THR A 129 15.85 14.49 5.18
C THR A 129 15.71 12.99 5.47
N ALA A 130 16.31 12.14 4.64
CA ALA A 130 16.15 10.68 4.69
C ALA A 130 16.45 10.03 6.05
N THR A 131 17.32 10.65 6.87
CA THR A 131 17.70 10.15 8.19
C THR A 131 16.81 10.69 9.33
N SER A 132 15.83 11.55 9.05
CA SER A 132 15.00 12.16 10.07
C SER A 132 13.90 11.20 10.55
N GLN A 133 13.41 11.44 11.78
CA GLN A 133 12.29 10.67 12.33
C GLN A 133 11.01 10.88 11.52
N CYS A 134 10.82 12.09 10.96
CA CYS A 134 9.71 12.39 10.07
C CYS A 134 9.77 11.55 8.80
N HIS A 135 10.93 11.46 8.14
CA HIS A 135 11.07 10.64 6.94
C HIS A 135 10.74 9.17 7.23
N ALA A 136 11.29 8.62 8.31
CA ALA A 136 11.00 7.23 8.71
C ALA A 136 9.51 7.01 9.01
N PHE A 137 8.84 7.99 9.63
CA PHE A 137 7.40 7.96 9.88
C PHE A 137 6.59 8.00 8.58
N LEU A 138 6.87 8.96 7.69
CA LEU A 138 6.16 9.13 6.42
C LEU A 138 6.38 7.92 5.51
N GLN A 139 7.61 7.43 5.38
CA GLN A 139 7.92 6.26 4.55
C GLN A 139 7.19 5.00 5.02
N ARG A 140 7.17 4.72 6.33
CA ARG A 140 6.43 3.58 6.89
C ARG A 140 4.93 3.73 6.69
N THR A 141 4.43 4.95 6.87
CA THR A 141 3.01 5.24 6.65
C THR A 141 2.64 5.10 5.18
N ALA A 142 3.51 5.50 4.25
CA ALA A 142 3.30 5.34 2.81
C ALA A 142 3.11 3.87 2.45
N VAL A 143 4.01 2.97 2.89
CA VAL A 143 3.88 1.53 2.60
C VAL A 143 2.54 0.96 3.09
N LEU A 144 2.02 1.45 4.22
CA LEU A 144 0.71 1.05 4.74
C LEU A 144 -0.45 1.69 3.96
N ALA A 145 -0.34 2.98 3.61
CA ALA A 145 -1.37 3.70 2.87
C ALA A 145 -1.53 3.19 1.44
N PHE A 146 -0.43 2.88 0.77
CA PHE A 146 -0.42 2.31 -0.58
C PHE A 146 -0.70 0.82 -0.60
N ALA A 147 -0.64 0.16 0.57
CA ALA A 147 -1.25 -1.14 0.68
C ALA A 147 -2.74 -1.01 0.38
N ASP A 148 -3.48 -0.02 0.93
CA ASP A 148 -4.94 0.20 0.77
C ASP A 148 -5.32 1.56 0.18
N PHE A 149 -5.65 1.60 -1.12
CA PHE A 149 -6.03 2.85 -1.80
C PHE A 149 -7.21 3.59 -1.15
N ARG A 150 -8.02 2.91 -0.32
CA ARG A 150 -9.12 3.55 0.42
C ARG A 150 -8.63 4.58 1.44
N LEU A 151 -7.38 4.47 1.86
CA LEU A 151 -6.70 5.42 2.73
C LEU A 151 -6.20 6.66 1.97
N ILE A 152 -6.22 6.63 0.64
CA ILE A 152 -5.90 7.76 -0.23
C ILE A 152 -7.18 8.53 -0.55
N GLY A 153 -7.58 9.40 0.37
CA GLY A 153 -8.86 10.14 0.34
C GLY A 153 -9.17 10.81 -1.01
N PRO A 154 -8.28 11.65 -1.56
CA PRO A 154 -8.49 12.30 -2.85
C PRO A 154 -8.74 11.30 -3.98
N PHE A 155 -8.05 10.16 -4.01
CA PHE A 155 -8.27 9.14 -5.03
C PHE A 155 -9.67 8.54 -4.95
N VAL A 156 -10.12 8.15 -3.75
CA VAL A 156 -11.46 7.58 -3.55
C VAL A 156 -12.54 8.57 -3.99
N GLU A 157 -12.40 9.84 -3.58
CA GLU A 157 -13.36 10.88 -3.92
C GLU A 157 -13.38 11.16 -5.42
N LYS A 158 -12.22 11.40 -6.03
CA LYS A 158 -12.15 11.81 -7.45
C LYS A 158 -12.38 10.66 -8.42
N CYS A 159 -12.04 9.43 -8.05
CA CYS A 159 -12.21 8.25 -8.91
C CYS A 159 -13.47 7.44 -8.64
N GLY A 160 -14.25 7.71 -7.58
CA GLY A 160 -15.38 6.86 -7.16
C GLY A 160 -16.37 6.50 -8.29
N ALA A 161 -16.76 7.47 -9.12
CA ALA A 161 -17.64 7.24 -10.27
C ALA A 161 -16.99 6.33 -11.33
N THR A 162 -15.73 6.58 -11.64
CA THR A 162 -14.94 5.80 -12.60
C THR A 162 -14.68 4.37 -12.09
N LEU A 163 -14.37 4.21 -10.80
CA LEU A 163 -14.21 2.91 -10.14
C LEU A 163 -15.48 2.07 -10.22
N THR A 164 -16.64 2.70 -9.99
CA THR A 164 -17.95 2.03 -10.11
C THR A 164 -18.23 1.64 -11.56
N ARG A 165 -17.99 2.56 -12.51
CA ARG A 165 -18.23 2.34 -13.94
C ARG A 165 -17.43 1.16 -14.49
N PHE A 166 -16.18 0.99 -14.07
CA PHE A 166 -15.31 -0.10 -14.52
C PHE A 166 -15.33 -1.34 -13.61
N GLY A 167 -16.12 -1.33 -12.53
CA GLY A 167 -16.16 -2.44 -11.58
C GLY A 167 -14.86 -2.62 -10.78
N CYS A 168 -14.03 -1.59 -10.68
CA CYS A 168 -12.75 -1.64 -9.98
C CYS A 168 -12.85 -1.46 -8.46
N GLY A 169 -14.04 -1.20 -7.91
CA GLY A 169 -14.26 -0.94 -6.48
C GLY A 169 -14.31 -2.18 -5.58
N THR A 170 -14.54 -3.37 -6.13
CA THR A 170 -14.73 -4.64 -5.39
C THR A 170 -13.88 -5.75 -5.99
N LEU A 171 -12.55 -5.66 -5.87
CA LEU A 171 -11.66 -6.60 -6.53
C LEU A 171 -11.02 -7.59 -5.55
N THR A 172 -11.25 -8.89 -5.79
CA THR A 172 -10.39 -10.02 -5.42
C THR A 172 -9.98 -10.75 -6.71
N PRO A 173 -9.10 -10.19 -7.56
CA PRO A 173 -9.01 -10.63 -8.95
C PRO A 173 -7.89 -11.66 -9.21
N HIS A 174 -7.20 -12.14 -8.17
CA HIS A 174 -6.14 -13.13 -8.37
C HIS A 174 -6.72 -14.55 -8.29
N LYS A 175 -6.48 -15.39 -9.30
CA LYS A 175 -6.87 -16.82 -9.29
C LYS A 175 -6.35 -17.58 -8.06
N ALA A 176 -5.22 -17.16 -7.49
CA ALA A 176 -4.67 -17.70 -6.24
C ALA A 176 -5.52 -17.37 -4.99
N HIS A 177 -6.56 -16.55 -5.14
CA HIS A 177 -7.40 -16.00 -4.07
C HIS A 177 -8.90 -16.24 -4.30
N ASP A 178 -9.29 -16.97 -5.35
CA ASP A 178 -10.67 -17.39 -5.57
C ASP A 178 -11.14 -18.26 -4.40
N GLY A 179 -12.24 -17.86 -3.75
CA GLY A 179 -12.81 -18.58 -2.61
C GLY A 179 -12.11 -18.39 -1.26
N VAL A 180 -11.08 -17.53 -1.18
CA VAL A 180 -10.36 -17.22 0.06
C VAL A 180 -10.53 -15.75 0.40
N ARG A 181 -11.00 -15.42 1.61
CA ARG A 181 -10.93 -14.04 2.14
C ARG A 181 -9.46 -13.70 2.40
N VAL A 182 -8.82 -13.10 1.42
CA VAL A 182 -7.44 -12.63 1.55
C VAL A 182 -7.46 -11.23 2.15
N PRO A 183 -6.84 -10.99 3.32
CA PRO A 183 -6.87 -9.69 4.00
C PRO A 183 -6.25 -8.51 3.24
N HIS A 184 -5.68 -8.73 2.04
CA HIS A 184 -4.75 -7.83 1.36
C HIS A 184 -5.10 -7.60 -0.13
N THR A 185 -6.37 -7.36 -0.44
CA THR A 185 -6.87 -6.89 -1.75
C THR A 185 -6.52 -5.43 -2.06
N GLN A 186 -5.65 -4.85 -1.25
CA GLN A 186 -5.72 -3.44 -0.88
C GLN A 186 -5.18 -2.49 -2.01
N GLY A 187 -4.51 -2.99 -3.06
CA GLY A 187 -4.00 -2.16 -4.19
C GLY A 187 -4.73 -2.34 -5.53
N MET A 188 -5.83 -3.10 -5.58
CA MET A 188 -6.37 -3.60 -6.84
C MET A 188 -7.16 -2.58 -7.67
N ALA A 189 -7.74 -1.56 -7.04
CA ALA A 189 -8.53 -0.59 -7.79
C ALA A 189 -7.68 0.24 -8.75
N LEU A 190 -6.53 0.73 -8.29
CA LEU A 190 -5.60 1.47 -9.13
C LEU A 190 -5.07 0.57 -10.26
N GLU A 191 -4.63 -0.65 -9.94
CA GLU A 191 -4.19 -1.64 -10.93
C GLU A 191 -5.25 -1.93 -12.00
N CYS A 192 -6.51 -2.08 -11.59
CA CYS A 192 -7.64 -2.28 -12.49
C CYS A 192 -7.84 -1.09 -13.43
N LEU A 193 -7.81 0.14 -12.90
CA LEU A 193 -7.89 1.34 -13.73
C LEU A 193 -6.72 1.43 -14.71
N ILE A 194 -5.49 1.15 -14.27
CA ILE A 194 -4.30 1.12 -15.12
C ILE A 194 -4.47 0.09 -16.24
N THR A 195 -4.92 -1.12 -15.91
CA THR A 195 -5.20 -2.17 -16.89
C THR A 195 -6.21 -1.71 -17.95
N HIS A 196 -7.28 -1.02 -17.54
CA HIS A 196 -8.26 -0.45 -18.46
C HIS A 196 -7.66 0.62 -19.38
N VAL A 197 -6.86 1.54 -18.82
CA VAL A 197 -6.16 2.59 -19.60
C VAL A 197 -5.21 1.98 -20.62
N VAL A 198 -4.35 1.04 -20.21
CA VAL A 198 -3.38 0.40 -21.11
C VAL A 198 -4.07 -0.36 -22.23
N LYS A 199 -5.15 -1.09 -21.92
CA LYS A 199 -5.95 -1.82 -22.93
C LYS A 199 -6.58 -0.87 -23.93
N HIS A 200 -7.20 0.22 -23.45
CA HIS A 200 -7.84 1.23 -24.29
C HIS A 200 -6.84 2.00 -25.16
N GLY A 201 -5.58 2.11 -24.71
CA GLY A 201 -4.49 2.75 -25.44
C GLY A 201 -4.04 2.05 -26.72
N LYS A 202 -4.58 0.87 -27.02
CA LYS A 202 -4.37 0.19 -28.31
C LYS A 202 -5.25 0.77 -29.42
N ASP A 203 -6.41 1.33 -29.05
CA ASP A 203 -7.44 1.78 -29.99
C ASP A 203 -7.55 3.31 -30.07
N GLN A 204 -7.01 4.04 -29.09
CA GLN A 204 -7.08 5.50 -29.01
C GLN A 204 -5.73 6.17 -28.77
N SER A 205 -5.56 7.38 -29.31
CA SER A 205 -4.35 8.19 -29.18
C SER A 205 -4.10 8.66 -27.74
N ASP A 206 -5.16 8.96 -27.00
CA ASP A 206 -5.12 9.42 -25.60
C ASP A 206 -6.06 8.58 -24.70
N PRO A 207 -5.60 7.42 -24.19
CA PRO A 207 -6.43 6.54 -23.39
C PRO A 207 -6.80 7.10 -22.02
N LEU A 208 -6.06 8.08 -21.50
CA LEU A 208 -6.34 8.68 -20.20
C LEU A 208 -7.62 9.53 -20.22
N GLN A 209 -8.16 9.87 -21.39
CA GLN A 209 -9.47 10.54 -21.51
C GLN A 209 -10.64 9.68 -21.03
N MET A 210 -10.44 8.37 -20.91
CA MET A 210 -11.46 7.53 -20.27
C MET A 210 -11.61 7.83 -18.78
N LEU A 211 -10.63 8.49 -18.15
CA LEU A 211 -10.70 8.92 -16.76
C LEU A 211 -11.12 10.39 -16.70
N ASP A 212 -12.06 10.69 -15.80
CA ASP A 212 -12.43 12.08 -15.49
C ASP A 212 -11.20 12.88 -15.07
N ALA A 213 -11.15 14.19 -15.34
CA ALA A 213 -9.93 14.99 -15.14
C ALA A 213 -9.35 14.89 -13.71
N GLY A 214 -10.22 14.89 -12.69
CA GLY A 214 -9.80 14.70 -11.30
C GLY A 214 -9.28 13.28 -11.03
N CYS A 215 -9.95 12.26 -11.56
CA CYS A 215 -9.49 10.88 -11.39
C CYS A 215 -8.17 10.62 -12.12
N ARG A 216 -8.03 11.14 -13.36
CA ARG A 216 -6.79 11.10 -14.13
C ARG A 216 -5.63 11.69 -13.34
N HIS A 217 -5.85 12.85 -12.71
CA HIS A 217 -4.83 13.49 -11.87
C HIS A 217 -4.40 12.58 -10.72
N GLU A 218 -5.36 12.02 -9.96
CA GLU A 218 -5.04 11.14 -8.83
C GLU A 218 -4.39 9.83 -9.25
N VAL A 219 -4.84 9.20 -10.35
CA VAL A 219 -4.20 8.00 -10.91
C VAL A 219 -2.75 8.28 -11.27
N MET A 220 -2.50 9.37 -11.99
CA MET A 220 -1.16 9.76 -12.40
C MET A 220 -0.27 10.07 -11.17
N ARG A 221 -0.80 10.83 -10.20
CA ARG A 221 -0.12 11.14 -8.94
C ARG A 221 0.27 9.87 -8.17
N LEU A 222 -0.62 8.88 -8.09
CA LEU A 222 -0.32 7.61 -7.41
C LEU A 222 0.69 6.76 -8.17
N VAL A 223 0.61 6.72 -9.50
CA VAL A 223 1.58 6.00 -10.34
C VAL A 223 2.97 6.60 -10.18
N GLU A 224 3.11 7.93 -10.16
CA GLU A 224 4.38 8.60 -9.91
C GLU A 224 5.00 8.14 -8.58
N MET A 225 4.25 8.21 -7.48
CA MET A 225 4.71 7.75 -6.17
C MET A 225 5.09 6.26 -6.17
N GLN A 226 4.31 5.41 -6.85
CA GLN A 226 4.56 3.97 -6.96
C GLN A 226 5.83 3.62 -7.74
N THR A 227 6.16 4.44 -8.74
CA THR A 227 7.38 4.26 -9.54
C THR A 227 8.64 4.72 -8.83
N ASP A 228 8.54 5.59 -7.83
CA ASP A 228 9.69 5.99 -7.01
C ASP A 228 10.19 4.85 -6.13
N ASP A 229 9.28 4.12 -5.47
CA ASP A 229 9.62 2.93 -4.69
C ASP A 229 8.66 1.79 -4.99
N PHE A 230 9.18 0.70 -5.57
CA PHE A 230 8.39 -0.48 -5.92
C PHE A 230 7.66 -1.11 -4.73
N HIS A 231 8.06 -0.84 -3.48
CA HIS A 231 7.32 -1.27 -2.29
C HIS A 231 5.94 -0.60 -2.15
N LEU A 232 5.75 0.58 -2.76
CA LEU A 232 4.49 1.31 -2.80
C LEU A 232 3.55 0.75 -3.89
N ASP A 233 4.09 0.03 -4.88
CA ASP A 233 3.30 -0.70 -5.87
C ASP A 233 3.12 -2.16 -5.42
N ARG A 234 2.10 -2.42 -4.60
CA ARG A 234 1.86 -3.75 -4.05
C ARG A 234 1.69 -4.84 -5.12
N PRO A 235 0.92 -4.65 -6.21
CA PRO A 235 0.87 -5.57 -7.33
C PRO A 235 2.25 -5.86 -7.95
N LEU A 236 3.01 -4.82 -8.27
CA LEU A 236 4.34 -4.97 -8.86
C LEU A 236 5.32 -5.65 -7.91
N PHE A 237 5.32 -5.27 -6.62
CA PHE A 237 6.16 -5.87 -5.59
C PHE A 237 5.99 -7.39 -5.55
N PHE A 238 4.75 -7.88 -5.53
CA PHE A 238 4.49 -9.32 -5.47
C PHE A 238 4.87 -10.04 -6.76
N ALA A 239 4.58 -9.45 -7.91
CA ALA A 239 4.94 -10.02 -9.21
C ALA A 239 6.47 -10.09 -9.39
N CYS A 240 7.18 -9.05 -9.00
CA CYS A 240 8.61 -8.87 -9.25
C CYS A 240 9.54 -9.27 -8.10
N ARG A 241 9.02 -9.75 -6.96
CA ARG A 241 9.86 -10.05 -5.78
C ARG A 241 11.02 -11.00 -6.08
N GLN A 242 10.78 -12.02 -6.91
CA GLN A 242 11.79 -13.02 -7.26
C GLN A 242 12.80 -12.45 -8.27
N ASP A 243 12.30 -11.70 -9.26
CA ASP A 243 13.13 -11.03 -10.25
C ASP A 243 14.03 -9.98 -9.61
N ARG A 244 13.53 -9.27 -8.58
CA ARG A 244 14.30 -8.31 -7.79
C ARG A 244 15.49 -8.98 -7.09
N GLU A 245 15.30 -10.15 -6.47
CA GLU A 245 16.41 -10.92 -5.88
C GLU A 245 17.38 -11.49 -6.93
N ARG A 246 16.88 -11.83 -8.11
CA ARG A 246 17.68 -12.41 -9.19
C ARG A 246 18.56 -11.37 -9.88
N PHE A 247 17.98 -10.23 -10.26
CA PHE A 247 18.63 -9.24 -11.12
C PHE A 247 19.11 -8.00 -10.36
N CYS A 248 18.45 -7.63 -9.27
CA CYS A 248 18.58 -6.31 -8.64
C CYS A 248 18.86 -6.38 -7.13
N LYS A 249 19.44 -7.48 -6.64
CA LYS A 249 19.66 -7.73 -5.19
C LYS A 249 20.43 -6.61 -4.47
N ASP A 250 21.42 -6.03 -5.15
CA ASP A 250 22.32 -5.01 -4.60
C ASP A 250 21.80 -3.59 -4.87
N VAL A 251 20.64 -3.45 -5.54
CA VAL A 251 20.04 -2.16 -5.85
C VAL A 251 19.18 -1.70 -4.66
N GLN A 252 19.52 -0.53 -4.12
CA GLN A 252 18.74 0.11 -3.07
C GLN A 252 17.39 0.61 -3.61
N ALA A 253 16.32 0.37 -2.84
CA ALA A 253 14.98 0.87 -3.15
C ALA A 253 14.86 2.39 -2.99
N GLY A 254 13.81 2.95 -3.61
CA GLY A 254 13.57 4.39 -3.74
C GLY A 254 14.22 5.02 -4.98
N GLN A 255 13.79 6.23 -5.35
CA GLN A 255 14.30 6.99 -6.50
C GLN A 255 14.16 6.25 -7.85
N GLY A 256 13.23 5.31 -7.96
CA GLY A 256 12.97 4.50 -9.16
C GLY A 256 14.06 3.50 -9.54
N LYS A 257 15.14 3.36 -8.75
CA LYS A 257 16.32 2.56 -9.11
C LYS A 257 16.00 1.08 -9.32
N VAL A 258 15.17 0.51 -8.45
CA VAL A 258 14.76 -0.90 -8.57
C VAL A 258 13.88 -1.09 -9.80
N PHE A 259 12.95 -0.17 -10.05
CA PHE A 259 12.10 -0.21 -11.25
C PHE A 259 12.95 -0.14 -12.53
N GLU A 260 13.92 0.77 -12.59
CA GLU A 260 14.85 0.90 -13.71
C GLU A 260 15.65 -0.40 -13.94
N CYS A 261 16.23 -0.97 -12.88
CA CYS A 261 16.98 -2.22 -12.97
C CYS A 261 16.10 -3.37 -13.49
N LEU A 262 14.87 -3.51 -12.98
CA LEU A 262 13.92 -4.53 -13.44
C LEU A 262 13.52 -4.29 -14.90
N MET A 263 13.31 -3.04 -15.32
CA MET A 263 13.00 -2.68 -16.70
C MET A 263 14.12 -3.05 -17.68
N MET A 264 15.40 -2.87 -17.30
CA MET A 264 16.54 -3.27 -18.13
C MET A 264 16.58 -4.78 -18.39
N ASN A 265 16.07 -5.58 -17.44
CA ASN A 265 16.02 -7.04 -17.51
C ASN A 265 14.64 -7.58 -17.96
N ARG A 266 13.70 -6.71 -18.32
CA ARG A 266 12.29 -7.07 -18.60
C ARG A 266 12.11 -8.19 -19.64
N ASN A 267 13.00 -8.26 -20.62
CA ASN A 267 12.90 -9.23 -21.73
C ASN A 267 13.84 -10.44 -21.53
N ASP A 268 14.44 -10.59 -20.34
CA ASP A 268 15.26 -11.76 -20.01
C ASP A 268 14.38 -13.03 -19.97
N GLN A 269 14.93 -14.16 -20.39
CA GLN A 269 14.19 -15.44 -20.43
C GLN A 269 13.77 -15.94 -19.04
N PHE A 270 14.45 -15.48 -17.99
CA PHE A 270 14.16 -15.82 -16.61
C PHE A 270 13.27 -14.77 -15.92
N MET A 271 12.86 -13.70 -16.59
CA MET A 271 11.92 -12.74 -16.03
C MET A 271 10.52 -13.36 -15.90
N GLU A 272 9.88 -13.24 -14.74
CA GLU A 272 8.50 -13.71 -14.60
C GLU A 272 7.55 -12.93 -15.54
N PRO A 273 6.66 -13.61 -16.29
CA PRO A 273 5.79 -12.94 -17.27
C PRO A 273 4.91 -11.85 -16.66
N ASP A 274 4.42 -12.07 -15.43
CA ASP A 274 3.59 -11.10 -14.73
C ASP A 274 4.38 -9.87 -14.30
N CYS A 275 5.64 -10.04 -13.85
CA CYS A 275 6.52 -8.91 -13.57
C CYS A 275 6.79 -8.10 -14.84
N ALA A 276 7.18 -8.76 -15.93
CA ALA A 276 7.44 -8.11 -17.22
C ALA A 276 6.21 -7.35 -17.76
N ARG A 277 5.01 -7.91 -17.58
CA ARG A 277 3.75 -7.26 -17.97
C ARG A 277 3.53 -5.98 -17.16
N LEU A 278 3.54 -6.06 -15.82
CA LEU A 278 3.29 -4.91 -14.95
C LEU A 278 4.32 -3.80 -15.13
N LEU A 279 5.60 -4.15 -15.24
CA LEU A 279 6.68 -3.23 -15.60
C LEU A 279 6.37 -2.46 -16.89
N GLY A 280 5.89 -3.17 -17.92
CA GLY A 280 5.49 -2.55 -19.19
C GLY A 280 4.27 -1.63 -19.05
N GLU A 281 3.28 -2.00 -18.25
CA GLU A 281 2.10 -1.17 -17.99
C GLU A 281 2.45 0.13 -17.25
N ARG A 282 3.36 0.07 -16.26
CA ARG A 282 3.87 1.27 -15.59
C ARG A 282 4.70 2.13 -16.51
N ALA A 283 5.63 1.54 -17.25
CA ALA A 283 6.44 2.27 -18.24
C ALA A 283 5.56 2.95 -19.30
N TYR A 284 4.46 2.30 -19.71
CA TYR A 284 3.48 2.90 -20.62
C TYR A 284 2.86 4.17 -20.05
N LEU A 285 2.45 4.17 -18.78
CA LEU A 285 1.88 5.35 -18.13
C LEU A 285 2.92 6.44 -17.89
N MET A 286 4.12 6.08 -17.43
CA MET A 286 5.24 7.01 -17.25
C MET A 286 5.61 7.69 -18.57
N GLY A 287 5.56 6.98 -19.70
CA GLY A 287 5.82 7.56 -21.03
C GLY A 287 4.80 8.62 -21.47
N ARG A 288 3.67 8.77 -20.79
CA ARG A 288 2.65 9.79 -21.08
C ARG A 288 2.87 11.09 -20.29
N ASP A 289 3.61 11.04 -19.19
CA ASP A 289 3.95 12.22 -18.40
C ASP A 289 5.45 12.22 -18.09
N TYR A 290 6.17 13.10 -18.77
CA TYR A 290 7.62 13.25 -18.60
C TYR A 290 8.00 13.57 -17.14
N ARG A 291 7.08 14.09 -16.32
CA ARG A 291 7.31 14.38 -14.90
C ARG A 291 7.60 13.11 -14.08
N MET A 292 7.08 11.97 -14.53
CA MET A 292 7.27 10.66 -13.88
C MET A 292 8.58 9.98 -14.25
N ALA A 293 9.30 10.49 -15.25
CA ALA A 293 10.63 10.02 -15.58
C ALA A 293 11.64 10.60 -14.57
N HIS A 294 11.64 10.12 -13.32
CA HIS A 294 12.49 10.64 -12.24
C HIS A 294 13.98 10.80 -12.60
N PRO A 295 14.63 9.88 -13.35
CA PRO A 295 15.99 10.10 -13.82
C PRO A 295 16.13 11.34 -14.73
N LEU A 296 15.16 11.57 -15.62
CA LEU A 296 15.12 12.71 -16.53
C LEU A 296 14.79 14.01 -15.79
N THR A 297 13.72 14.03 -14.99
CA THR A 297 13.32 15.23 -14.26
C THR A 297 14.35 15.67 -13.25
N ARG A 298 15.10 14.74 -12.66
CA ARG A 298 16.23 15.04 -11.80
C ARG A 298 17.43 15.59 -12.58
N ALA A 299 17.80 14.96 -13.70
CA ALA A 299 18.89 15.45 -14.53
C ALA A 299 18.61 16.87 -15.06
N CYS A 300 17.33 17.15 -15.37
CA CYS A 300 16.85 18.43 -15.88
C CYS A 300 16.22 19.33 -14.80
N GLU A 301 16.40 19.04 -13.50
CA GLU A 301 15.66 19.72 -12.42
C GLU A 301 15.87 21.25 -12.44
N LYS A 302 17.08 21.68 -12.80
CA LYS A 302 17.42 23.09 -12.92
C LYS A 302 16.73 23.75 -14.11
N GLU A 303 16.64 23.05 -15.24
CA GLU A 303 16.03 23.53 -16.48
C GLU A 303 14.50 23.57 -16.39
N MET A 304 13.90 22.67 -15.61
CA MET A 304 12.44 22.64 -15.39
C MET A 304 11.92 23.75 -14.47
N LYS A 305 12.82 24.48 -13.79
CA LYS A 305 12.48 25.59 -12.86
C LYS A 305 12.67 26.98 -13.49
N GLU A 306 13.25 27.04 -14.69
CA GLU A 306 13.45 28.26 -15.50
C GLU A 306 12.27 28.47 -16.45
#